data_AF-A0A1R1LEJ1-F1
#
_entry.id   AF-A0A1R1LEJ1-F1
#
_cell.length_a   1.000
_cell.length_b   1.000
_cell.length_c   1.000
_cell.angle_alpha   90.00
_cell.angle_beta   90.00
_cell.angle_gamma   90.00
#
_symmetry.space_group_name_H-M   'P 1'
#
loop_
_entity.id
_entity.type
_entity.pdbx_description
1 polymer ?
#
loop_
_entity_poly.entity_id
_entity_poly.type
_entity_poly.pdbx_seq_one_letter_code
_entity_poly.pdbx_strand_id
1 'polypeptide(L)'
;MILCETPKRKKTDQQRSYKPGTLLLKPFSSALISVTLLIASAQANAHFFAENNNCRPPKKPLQFVTELDKQKFDEKVNDYRSCLETFVNKQNSAMTKHKESAEKAAAVWKQYAENVLQVKVISAEEAEAAKNNTEQPKK
;
A
#
# COMPACT_ATOMS: atom_id res chain seq x y z
N MET A 1 8.47 -4.28 -8.27
CA MET A 1 7.22 -3.69 -8.81
C MET A 1 6.51 -4.83 -9.53
N ILE A 2 5.51 -5.46 -8.91
CA ILE A 2 4.81 -6.58 -9.55
C ILE A 2 3.75 -5.97 -10.46
N LEU A 3 3.93 -6.13 -11.78
CA LEU A 3 2.91 -5.78 -12.77
C LEU A 3 1.77 -6.79 -12.67
N CYS A 4 0.59 -6.32 -12.28
CA CYS A 4 -0.64 -7.08 -12.41
C CYS A 4 -1.11 -7.03 -13.87
N GLU A 5 -0.66 -7.96 -14.71
CA GLU A 5 -1.40 -8.24 -15.95
C GLU A 5 -2.65 -9.04 -15.59
N THR A 6 -3.82 -8.48 -15.88
CA THR A 6 -5.11 -9.17 -15.70
C THR A 6 -5.32 -10.17 -16.84
N PRO A 7 -5.38 -11.49 -16.60
CA PRO A 7 -5.77 -12.42 -17.64
C PRO A 7 -7.28 -12.28 -17.91
N LYS A 8 -7.64 -12.18 -19.19
CA LYS A 8 -9.04 -12.18 -19.68
C LYS A 8 -9.76 -13.45 -19.21
N ARG A 9 -10.68 -13.32 -18.26
CA ARG A 9 -11.56 -14.42 -17.81
C ARG A 9 -12.46 -14.91 -18.96
N LYS A 10 -12.32 -16.18 -19.34
CA LYS A 10 -13.40 -16.93 -20.00
C LYS A 10 -14.41 -17.34 -18.92
N LYS A 11 -15.70 -17.10 -19.19
CA LYS A 11 -16.81 -17.59 -18.37
C LYS A 11 -16.96 -19.09 -18.60
N THR A 12 -16.84 -19.88 -17.55
CA THR A 12 -17.38 -21.23 -17.50
C THR A 12 -18.21 -21.34 -16.24
N ASP A 13 -19.50 -21.55 -16.45
CA ASP A 13 -20.50 -21.82 -15.41
C ASP A 13 -20.13 -23.11 -14.68
N GLN A 14 -20.06 -23.04 -13.35
CA GLN A 14 -20.14 -24.22 -12.51
C GLN A 14 -20.98 -23.89 -11.28
N GLN A 15 -22.26 -24.26 -11.36
CA GLN A 15 -23.19 -24.20 -10.25
C GLN A 15 -22.77 -25.20 -9.17
N ARG A 16 -22.66 -24.73 -7.92
CA ARG A 16 -22.63 -25.59 -6.74
C ARG A 16 -23.82 -25.26 -5.84
N SER A 17 -24.70 -26.24 -5.73
CA SER A 17 -25.89 -26.27 -4.89
C SER A 17 -25.50 -26.10 -3.42
N TYR A 18 -25.97 -25.01 -2.79
CA TYR A 18 -25.97 -24.81 -1.35
C TYR A 18 -27.38 -25.06 -0.83
N LYS A 19 -27.53 -26.01 0.12
CA LYS A 19 -28.78 -26.16 0.88
C LYS A 19 -28.85 -25.05 1.95
N PRO A 20 -29.85 -24.17 1.92
CA PRO A 20 -30.02 -23.17 2.97
C PRO A 20 -30.62 -23.82 4.23
N GLY A 21 -29.99 -23.58 5.38
CA GLY A 21 -30.66 -23.71 6.67
C GLY A 21 -31.74 -22.65 6.77
N THR A 22 -32.96 -23.06 7.08
CA THR A 22 -34.15 -22.21 7.15
C THR A 22 -34.06 -21.31 8.37
N LEU A 23 -33.36 -20.18 8.24
CA LEU A 23 -33.41 -19.09 9.18
C LEU A 23 -34.65 -18.25 8.82
N LEU A 24 -35.68 -18.36 9.67
CA LEU A 24 -36.95 -17.64 9.58
C LEU A 24 -36.71 -16.13 9.79
N LEU A 25 -36.20 -15.47 8.76
CA LEU A 25 -36.14 -14.01 8.65
C LEU A 25 -37.47 -13.53 8.06
N LYS A 26 -38.22 -12.80 8.88
CA LYS A 26 -39.45 -12.10 8.48
C LYS A 26 -39.15 -11.16 7.30
N PRO A 27 -40.11 -10.94 6.39
CA PRO A 27 -39.92 -10.11 5.20
C PRO A 27 -39.83 -8.63 5.59
N PHE A 28 -38.65 -8.21 6.04
CA PHE A 28 -38.32 -6.79 6.06
C PHE A 28 -38.13 -6.35 4.62
N SER A 29 -38.93 -5.35 4.24
CA SER A 29 -39.04 -4.78 2.89
C SER A 29 -37.66 -4.63 2.23
N SER A 30 -37.48 -5.30 1.09
CA SER A 30 -36.20 -5.45 0.36
C SER A 30 -35.51 -4.11 0.04
N ALA A 31 -36.26 -3.01 0.05
CA ALA A 31 -35.75 -1.65 -0.13
C ALA A 31 -34.79 -1.18 0.99
N LEU A 32 -34.95 -1.67 2.23
CA LEU A 32 -34.14 -1.19 3.36
C LEU A 32 -32.68 -1.69 3.33
N ILE A 33 -32.43 -2.85 2.75
CA ILE A 33 -31.09 -3.46 2.72
C ILE A 33 -30.16 -2.73 1.73
N SER A 34 -30.71 -2.22 0.61
CA SER A 34 -29.93 -1.45 -0.38
C SER A 34 -29.45 -0.10 0.17
N VAL A 35 -30.25 0.56 1.01
CA VAL A 35 -29.90 1.88 1.57
C VAL A 35 -28.76 1.76 2.59
N THR A 36 -28.73 0.71 3.40
CA THR A 36 -27.68 0.51 4.42
C THR A 36 -26.31 0.24 3.80
N LEU A 37 -26.26 -0.43 2.63
CA LEU A 37 -25.00 -0.74 1.94
C LEU A 37 -24.33 0.51 1.32
N LEU A 38 -25.12 1.53 0.96
CA LEU A 38 -24.64 2.81 0.44
C LEU A 38 -24.05 3.73 1.53
N ILE A 39 -24.49 3.60 2.78
CA ILE A 39 -24.01 4.44 3.89
C ILE A 39 -22.66 3.94 4.43
N ALA A 40 -22.37 2.64 4.30
CA ALA A 40 -21.15 2.03 4.85
C ALA A 40 -19.86 2.34 4.05
N SER A 41 -19.95 2.76 2.79
CA SER A 41 -18.78 3.05 1.95
C SER A 41 -18.12 4.41 2.22
N ALA A 42 -18.77 5.28 3.00
CA ALA A 42 -18.32 6.66 3.21
C ALA A 42 -17.21 6.82 4.27
N GLN A 43 -16.80 5.75 4.98
CA GLN A 43 -15.82 5.84 6.08
C GLN A 43 -14.41 5.35 5.72
N ALA A 44 -14.05 5.31 4.44
CA ALA A 44 -12.66 5.11 4.04
C ALA A 44 -11.89 6.44 4.12
N ASN A 45 -11.54 6.87 5.33
CA ASN A 45 -10.54 7.92 5.54
C ASN A 45 -9.14 7.33 5.26
N ALA A 46 -8.83 7.07 3.99
CA ALA A 46 -7.44 7.01 3.57
C ALA A 46 -6.94 8.46 3.65
N HIS A 47 -6.21 8.82 4.70
CA HIS A 47 -5.53 10.11 4.77
C HIS A 47 -4.58 10.20 3.57
N PHE A 48 -5.06 10.81 2.48
CA PHE A 48 -4.34 10.98 1.20
C PHE A 48 -3.32 12.12 1.28
N PHE A 49 -3.15 12.73 2.44
CA PHE A 49 -2.24 13.84 2.64
C PHE A 49 -0.85 13.28 2.95
N ALA A 50 0.09 13.49 2.03
CA ALA A 50 1.51 13.35 2.34
C ALA A 50 1.81 14.21 3.57
N GLU A 51 2.37 13.58 4.60
CA GLU A 51 2.72 14.28 5.84
C GLU A 51 3.71 15.40 5.54
N ASN A 52 3.45 16.60 6.05
CA ASN A 52 4.38 17.72 5.92
C ASN A 52 5.34 17.73 7.11
N ASN A 53 6.61 18.07 6.88
CA ASN A 53 7.61 18.16 7.94
C ASN A 53 7.32 19.30 8.94
N ASN A 54 6.55 20.32 8.56
CA ASN A 54 6.25 21.51 9.37
C ASN A 54 7.50 22.20 9.98
N CYS A 55 8.69 21.90 9.45
CA CYS A 55 9.96 22.45 9.92
C CYS A 55 10.13 23.86 9.34
N ARG A 56 10.44 24.83 10.20
CA ARG A 56 10.59 26.23 9.77
C ARG A 56 12.07 26.57 9.57
N PRO A 57 12.50 26.92 8.34
CA PRO A 57 13.88 27.30 8.11
C PRO A 57 14.19 28.63 8.83
N PRO A 58 15.32 28.73 9.55
CA PRO A 58 15.72 29.99 10.15
C PRO A 58 16.12 31.01 9.07
N LYS A 59 15.75 32.27 9.27
CA LYS A 59 16.17 33.37 8.38
C LYS A 59 17.59 33.80 8.74
N LYS A 60 18.51 33.70 7.78
CA LYS A 60 19.89 34.20 7.94
C LYS A 60 19.91 35.73 7.94
N PRO A 61 20.51 36.40 8.94
CA PRO A 61 20.69 37.84 8.91
C PRO A 61 21.74 38.25 7.86
N LEU A 62 21.67 39.49 7.37
CA LEU A 62 22.64 40.02 6.40
C LEU A 62 24.06 40.04 6.96
N GLN A 63 24.19 40.36 8.25
CA GLN A 63 25.42 40.32 9.02
C GLN A 63 25.11 39.93 10.46
N PHE A 64 26.05 39.27 11.13
CA PHE A 64 25.97 39.03 12.58
C PHE A 64 26.58 40.23 13.30
N VAL A 65 25.83 40.84 14.22
CA VAL A 65 26.31 42.01 14.98
C VAL A 65 27.22 41.56 16.13
N THR A 66 26.93 40.39 16.71
CA THR A 66 27.72 39.80 17.80
C THR A 66 27.93 38.30 17.61
N GLU A 67 28.93 37.73 18.28
CA GLU A 67 29.13 36.27 18.34
C GLU A 67 27.93 35.54 18.95
N LEU A 68 27.23 36.18 19.91
CA LEU A 68 26.02 35.62 20.50
C LEU A 68 24.90 35.46 19.46
N ASP A 69 24.77 36.41 18.52
CA ASP A 69 23.78 36.32 17.45
C ASP A 69 24.08 35.17 16.48
N LYS A 70 25.37 34.93 16.22
CA LYS A 70 25.82 33.81 15.42
C LYS A 70 25.51 32.48 16.12
N GLN A 71 25.84 32.35 17.40
CA GLN A 71 25.54 31.14 18.18
C GLN A 71 24.04 30.82 18.19
N LYS A 72 23.19 31.84 18.44
CA LYS A 72 21.73 31.67 18.40
C LYS A 72 21.22 31.27 17.01
N PHE A 73 21.86 31.72 15.94
CA PHE A 73 21.51 31.30 14.60
C PHE A 73 21.91 29.84 14.35
N ASP A 74 23.11 29.44 14.77
CA ASP A 74 23.60 28.07 14.65
C ASP A 74 22.72 27.07 15.44
N GLU A 75 22.25 27.45 16.63
CA GLU A 75 21.24 26.70 17.40
C GLU A 75 19.96 26.49 16.59
N LYS A 76 19.40 27.55 16.01
CA LYS A 76 18.19 27.45 15.18
C LYS A 76 18.38 26.58 13.93
N VAL A 77 19.59 26.61 13.34
CA VAL A 77 19.93 25.73 12.21
C VAL A 77 19.97 24.28 12.67
N ASN A 78 20.55 23.99 13.85
CA ASN A 78 20.56 22.64 14.40
C ASN A 78 19.15 22.14 14.72
N ASP A 79 18.28 22.99 15.29
CA ASP A 79 16.88 22.66 15.53
C ASP A 79 16.14 22.32 14.23
N TYR A 80 16.33 23.12 13.19
CA TYR A 80 15.74 22.87 11.87
C TYR A 80 16.23 21.56 11.26
N ARG A 81 17.53 21.27 11.35
CA ARG A 81 18.12 20.00 10.88
C ARG A 81 17.52 18.81 11.63
N SER A 82 17.47 18.86 12.95
CA SER A 82 16.93 17.80 13.80
C SER A 82 15.45 17.52 13.48
N CYS A 83 14.66 18.57 13.23
CA CYS A 83 13.28 18.45 12.77
C CYS A 83 13.17 17.67 11.46
N LEU A 84 13.98 18.01 10.46
CA LEU A 84 13.99 17.33 9.16
C LEU A 84 14.42 15.87 9.28
N GLU A 85 15.46 15.57 10.07
CA GLU A 85 15.92 14.21 10.31
C GLU A 85 14.83 13.35 10.96
N THR A 86 14.13 13.90 11.94
CA THR A 86 12.99 13.23 12.58
C THR A 86 11.89 12.91 11.58
N PHE A 87 11.57 13.86 10.69
CA PHE A 87 10.58 13.65 9.64
C PHE A 87 11.00 12.54 8.68
N VAL A 88 12.23 12.59 8.13
CA VAL A 88 12.74 11.57 7.21
C VAL A 88 12.77 10.18 7.85
N ASN A 89 13.19 10.09 9.11
CA ASN A 89 13.20 8.82 9.85
C ASN A 89 11.80 8.23 10.01
N LYS A 90 10.79 9.07 10.28
CA LYS A 90 9.39 8.63 10.32
C LYS A 90 8.92 8.11 8.97
N GLN A 91 9.21 8.82 7.88
CA GLN A 91 8.83 8.38 6.53
C GLN A 91 9.50 7.06 6.17
N ASN A 92 10.80 6.89 6.45
CA ASN A 92 11.51 5.63 6.23
C ASN A 92 10.91 4.48 7.05
N SER A 93 10.56 4.72 8.32
CA SER A 93 9.89 3.72 9.15
C SER A 93 8.52 3.33 8.58
N ALA A 94 7.73 4.30 8.13
CA ALA A 94 6.44 4.06 7.51
C ALA A 94 6.57 3.25 6.21
N MET A 95 7.53 3.60 5.34
CA MET A 95 7.82 2.83 4.12
C MET A 95 8.19 1.38 4.43
N THR A 96 9.01 1.13 5.45
CA THR A 96 9.35 -0.24 5.88
C THR A 96 8.11 -1.02 6.29
N LYS A 97 7.21 -0.42 7.07
CA LYS A 97 5.95 -1.07 7.48
C LYS A 97 5.03 -1.34 6.29
N HIS A 98 4.93 -0.40 5.34
CA HIS A 98 4.16 -0.61 4.12
C HIS A 98 4.74 -1.74 3.26
N LYS A 99 6.07 -1.80 3.13
CA LYS A 99 6.76 -2.89 2.43
C LYS A 99 6.47 -4.24 3.08
N GLU A 100 6.60 -4.34 4.39
CA GLU A 100 6.31 -5.57 5.14
C GLU A 100 4.84 -6.00 4.97
N SER A 101 3.91 -5.05 5.00
CA SER A 101 2.49 -5.32 4.76
C SER A 101 2.23 -5.83 3.34
N ALA A 102 2.87 -5.23 2.34
CA ALA A 102 2.78 -5.66 0.94
C ALA A 102 3.38 -7.06 0.74
N GLU A 103 4.52 -7.36 1.36
CA GLU A 103 5.15 -8.69 1.32
C GLU A 103 4.27 -9.76 1.97
N LYS A 104 3.66 -9.46 3.11
CA LYS A 104 2.67 -10.34 3.76
C LYS A 104 1.46 -10.60 2.87
N ALA A 105 0.91 -9.54 2.26
CA ALA A 105 -0.22 -9.68 1.34
C ALA A 105 0.15 -10.52 0.10
N ALA A 106 1.34 -10.32 -0.45
CA ALA A 106 1.87 -11.11 -1.56
C ALA A 106 2.06 -12.59 -1.18
N ALA A 107 2.55 -12.88 0.03
CA ALA A 107 2.71 -14.24 0.53
C ALA A 107 1.35 -14.95 0.69
N VAL A 108 0.35 -14.27 1.25
CA VAL A 108 -1.03 -14.79 1.37
C VAL A 108 -1.61 -15.07 -0.02
N TRP A 109 -1.44 -14.15 -0.96
CA TRP A 109 -1.86 -14.35 -2.34
C TRP A 109 -1.19 -15.56 -2.98
N LYS A 110 0.14 -15.68 -2.84
CA LYS A 110 0.90 -16.83 -3.35
C LYS A 110 0.35 -18.14 -2.79
N GLN A 111 0.14 -18.22 -1.47
CA GLN A 111 -0.41 -19.41 -0.83
C GLN A 111 -1.80 -19.77 -1.38
N TYR A 112 -2.66 -18.77 -1.59
CA TYR A 112 -3.99 -19.01 -2.19
C TYR A 112 -3.88 -19.48 -3.65
N ALA A 113 -3.07 -18.81 -4.46
CA ALA A 113 -2.89 -19.15 -5.86
C ALA A 113 -2.33 -20.57 -6.03
N GLU A 114 -1.35 -20.97 -5.23
CA GLU A 114 -0.73 -22.30 -5.34
C GLU A 114 -1.63 -23.42 -4.79
N ASN A 115 -2.32 -23.20 -3.67
CA ASN A 115 -3.11 -24.26 -3.03
C ASN A 115 -4.55 -24.36 -3.55
N VAL A 116 -5.18 -23.23 -3.86
CA VAL A 116 -6.60 -23.19 -4.25
C VAL A 116 -6.74 -23.12 -5.77
N LEU A 117 -5.98 -22.23 -6.41
CA LEU A 117 -6.05 -22.07 -7.86
C LEU A 117 -5.13 -23.05 -8.59
N GLN A 118 -4.18 -23.69 -7.89
CA GLN A 118 -3.16 -24.57 -8.47
C GLN A 118 -2.32 -23.89 -9.56
N VAL A 119 -2.12 -22.58 -9.42
CA VAL A 119 -1.28 -21.78 -10.31
C VAL A 119 0.03 -21.47 -9.60
N LYS A 120 1.16 -21.77 -10.25
CA LYS A 120 2.49 -21.42 -9.74
C LYS A 120 2.70 -19.90 -9.88
N VAL A 121 2.97 -19.22 -8.77
CA VAL A 121 3.32 -17.80 -8.79
C VAL A 121 4.84 -17.67 -8.83
N ILE A 122 5.35 -17.22 -9.97
CA ILE A 122 6.75 -16.89 -10.19
C ILE A 122 6.97 -15.38 -10.05
N SER A 123 8.14 -15.00 -9.56
CA SER A 123 8.56 -13.60 -9.52
C SER A 123 8.72 -13.03 -10.92
N ALA A 124 8.68 -11.70 -11.05
CA ALA A 124 8.89 -11.03 -12.32
C ALA A 124 10.26 -11.39 -12.93
N GLU A 125 11.28 -11.57 -12.11
CA GLU A 125 12.64 -11.92 -12.55
C GLU A 125 12.71 -13.36 -13.08
N GLU A 126 12.03 -14.30 -12.42
CA GLU A 126 11.87 -15.68 -12.91
C GLU A 126 11.04 -15.75 -14.19
N ALA A 127 10.03 -14.89 -14.34
CA ALA A 127 9.23 -14.80 -15.55
C ALA A 127 10.05 -14.27 -16.74
N GLU A 128 10.94 -13.31 -16.53
CA GLU A 128 11.87 -12.83 -17.56
C GLU A 128 12.94 -13.88 -17.90
N ALA A 129 13.48 -14.61 -16.90
CA ALA A 129 14.44 -15.68 -17.15
C ALA A 129 13.84 -16.89 -17.91
N ALA A 130 12.55 -17.19 -17.72
CA ALA A 130 11.85 -18.25 -18.43
C ALA A 130 11.64 -17.94 -19.92
N LYS A 131 11.46 -16.66 -20.28
CA LYS A 131 11.31 -16.24 -21.68
C LYS A 131 12.58 -16.53 -22.49
N ASN A 132 13.75 -16.28 -21.92
CA ASN A 132 15.04 -16.43 -22.62
C ASN A 132 15.48 -17.89 -22.88
N ASN A 133 14.90 -18.88 -22.19
CA ASN A 133 15.22 -20.30 -22.37
C ASN A 133 14.27 -21.04 -23.32
N THR A 134 13.23 -20.38 -23.84
CA THR A 134 12.23 -21.02 -24.72
C THR A 134 12.58 -20.86 -26.21
N GLU A 135 13.66 -20.15 -26.54
CA GLU A 135 14.03 -19.75 -27.91
C GLU A 135 15.37 -20.36 -28.39
N GLN A 136 15.73 -21.56 -27.91
CA GLN A 136 16.78 -22.36 -28.56
C GLN A 136 16.15 -23.47 -29.40
N PRO A 137 16.13 -23.36 -30.75
CA PRO A 137 15.66 -24.44 -31.60
C PRO A 137 16.62 -25.61 -31.49
N LYS A 138 16.10 -26.77 -31.07
CA LYS A 138 16.78 -28.06 -31.23
C LYS A 138 17.15 -28.21 -32.72
N LYS A 139 18.45 -28.25 -33.01
CA LYS A 139 18.98 -28.77 -34.28
C LYS A 139 18.76 -30.27 -34.37
#